data_AF-A0A355KS59-F1
#
_entry.id   AF-A0A355KS59-F1
#
_cell.length_a   1.000
_cell.length_b   1.000
_cell.length_c   1.000
_cell.angle_alpha   90.00
_cell.angle_beta   90.00
_cell.angle_gamma   90.00
#
_symmetry.space_group_name_H-M   'P 1'
#
loop_
_entity.id
_entity.type
_entity.pdbx_description
1 polymer ?
#
loop_
_entity_poly.entity_id
_entity_poly.type
_entity_poly.pdbx_seq_one_letter_code
_entity_poly.pdbx_strand_id
1 'polypeptide(L)' 'EIKKMAEDSKVAIRSIRRDAIDKIKKMQKASEITEDDLKNGEDELQKITDEFIKEIDAAASTKEKEVMSI' A
#
# COMPACT_ATOMS: atom_id res chain seq x y z
N GLU A 1 5.62 8.09 19.32
CA GLU A 1 4.23 8.01 18.83
C GLU A 1 4.14 8.07 17.30
N ILE A 2 4.77 9.07 16.66
CA ILE A 2 4.81 9.22 15.18
C ILE A 2 5.29 7.95 14.46
N LYS A 3 6.43 7.36 14.87
CA LYS A 3 6.92 6.10 14.28
C LYS A 3 5.93 4.95 14.37
N LYS A 4 5.21 4.84 15.50
CA LYS A 4 4.22 3.79 15.70
C LYS A 4 3.04 3.97 14.73
N MET A 5 2.53 5.20 14.62
CA MET A 5 1.46 5.53 13.67
C MET A 5 1.87 5.27 12.21
N ALA A 6 3.11 5.59 11.85
CA ALA A 6 3.65 5.31 10.52
C ALA A 6 3.69 3.80 10.24
N GLU A 7 4.21 2.99 11.17
CA GLU A 7 4.25 1.53 11.00
C GLU A 7 2.85 0.90 10.96
N ASP A 8 1.94 1.32 11.84
CA ASP A 8 0.55 0.85 11.83
C ASP A 8 -0.13 1.17 10.48
N SER A 9 0.13 2.36 9.93
CA SER A 9 -0.39 2.76 8.60
C SER A 9 0.18 1.91 7.47
N LYS A 10 1.48 1.60 7.50
CA LYS A 10 2.11 0.71 6.52
C LYS A 10 1.57 -0.71 6.61
N VAL A 11 1.29 -1.21 7.81
CA VAL A 11 0.65 -2.52 8.02
C VAL A 11 -0.75 -2.53 7.41
N ALA A 12 -1.55 -1.49 7.64
CA ALA A 12 -2.88 -1.37 7.06
C ALA A 12 -2.85 -1.40 5.53
N ILE A 13 -1.95 -0.63 4.90
CA ILE A 13 -1.78 -0.64 3.43
C ILE A 13 -1.41 -2.03 2.91
N ARG A 14 -0.48 -2.73 3.56
CA ARG A 14 -0.09 -4.09 3.16
C ARG A 14 -1.24 -5.08 3.28
N SER A 15 -2.11 -4.92 4.28
CA SER A 15 -3.33 -5.73 4.42
C SER A 15 -4.29 -5.47 3.26
N ILE A 16 -4.55 -4.19 2.94
CA ILE A 16 -5.43 -3.81 1.82
C ILE A 16 -4.91 -4.35 0.50
N ARG A 17 -3.59 -4.25 0.24
CA ARG A 17 -2.98 -4.83 -0.97
C ARG A 17 -3.21 -6.34 -1.05
N ARG A 18 -3.06 -7.06 0.06
CA ARG A 18 -3.31 -8.51 0.11
C ARG A 18 -4.76 -8.84 -0.26
N ASP A 19 -5.71 -8.12 0.35
CA ASP A 19 -7.14 -8.33 0.09
C ASP A 19 -7.50 -8.01 -1.38
N ALA A 20 -6.89 -6.95 -1.94
CA ALA A 20 -7.05 -6.58 -3.34
C ALA A 20 -6.49 -7.66 -4.29
N ILE A 21 -5.28 -8.19 -4.01
CA ILE A 21 -4.68 -9.30 -4.77
C ILE A 21 -5.58 -10.54 -4.74
N ASP A 22 -6.09 -10.90 -3.56
CA ASP A 22 -6.99 -12.04 -3.42
C ASP A 22 -8.30 -11.85 -4.20
N LYS A 23 -8.80 -10.61 -4.28
CA LYS A 23 -9.98 -10.27 -5.08
C LYS A 23 -9.73 -10.42 -6.58
N ILE A 24 -8.66 -9.83 -7.12
CA ILE A 24 -8.37 -9.94 -8.56
C ILE A 24 -8.05 -11.38 -8.97
N LYS A 25 -7.42 -12.17 -8.11
CA LYS A 25 -7.24 -13.62 -8.33
C LYS A 25 -8.56 -14.39 -8.40
N LYS A 26 -9.55 -14.01 -7.60
CA LYS A 26 -10.91 -14.59 -7.67
C LYS A 26 -11.61 -14.20 -8.97
N MET A 27 -11.49 -12.94 -9.39
CA MET A 27 -12.05 -12.46 -10.67
C MET A 27 -11.45 -13.21 -11.86
N GLN A 28 -10.13 -13.45 -11.85
CA GLN A 28 -9.46 -14.24 -12.90
C GLN A 28 -9.97 -15.68 -12.94
N LYS A 29 -10.14 -16.34 -11.78
CA LYS A 29 -10.72 -17.69 -11.71
C LYS A 29 -12.18 -17.73 -12.17
N ALA A 30 -12.92 -16.65 -11.97
CA ALA A 30 -14.28 -16.48 -12.47
C ALA A 30 -14.33 -16.12 -13.98
N SER A 31 -13.19 -16.02 -14.65
CA SER A 31 -13.05 -15.58 -16.05
C SER A 31 -13.60 -14.16 -16.30
N GLU A 32 -13.67 -13.32 -15.27
CA GLU A 32 -14.07 -11.90 -15.39
C GLU A 32 -12.93 -11.02 -15.91
N ILE A 33 -11.68 -11.45 -15.72
CA ILE A 33 -10.47 -10.79 -16.20
C ILE A 33 -9.50 -11.84 -16.79
N THR A 34 -8.61 -11.39 -17.68
CA THR A 34 -7.58 -12.25 -18.27
C THR A 34 -6.37 -12.43 -17.35
N GLU A 35 -5.44 -13.31 -17.73
CA GLU A 35 -4.14 -13.45 -17.04
C GLU A 35 -3.28 -12.19 -17.19
N ASP A 36 -3.34 -11.52 -18.34
CA ASP A 36 -2.65 -10.25 -18.58
C ASP A 36 -3.22 -9.13 -17.69
N ASP A 37 -4.54 -9.07 -17.54
CA ASP A 37 -5.20 -8.11 -16.64
C ASP A 37 -4.82 -8.35 -15.18
N LEU A 38 -4.75 -9.62 -14.74
CA LEU A 38 -4.29 -9.98 -13.40
C LEU A 38 -2.87 -9.46 -13.16
N LYS A 39 -1.96 -9.69 -14.10
CA LYS A 39 -0.56 -9.26 -13.99
C LYS A 39 -0.44 -7.73 -13.93
N ASN A 40 -1.14 -7.03 -14.82
CA ASN A 40 -1.18 -5.57 -14.81
C ASN A 40 -1.75 -5.03 -13.49
N GLY A 41 -2.82 -5.64 -12.98
CA GLY A 41 -3.41 -5.29 -11.69
C GLY A 41 -2.47 -5.52 -10.51
N GLU A 42 -1.70 -6.62 -10.49
CA GLU A 42 -0.67 -6.86 -9.47
C GLU A 42 0.43 -5.79 -9.51
N ASP A 43 0.90 -5.41 -10.70
CA ASP A 43 1.92 -4.37 -10.90
C ASP A 43 1.43 -2.98 -10.47
N GLU A 44 0.19 -2.62 -10.81
CA GLU A 44 -0.42 -1.36 -10.40
C GLU A 44 -0.64 -1.30 -8.89
N LEU A 45 -1.16 -2.37 -8.28
CA LEU A 45 -1.33 -2.46 -6.83
C LEU A 45 0.01 -2.31 -6.11
N GLN A 46 1.08 -2.88 -6.66
CA GLN A 46 2.43 -2.75 -6.10
C GLN A 46 2.93 -1.31 -6.18
N LYS A 47 2.79 -0.65 -7.35
CA LYS A 47 3.18 0.76 -7.52
C LYS A 47 2.47 1.68 -6.53
N ILE A 48 1.14 1.55 -6.42
CA ILE A 48 0.32 2.37 -5.50
C ILE A 48 0.74 2.11 -4.04
N THR A 49 0.98 0.85 -3.68
CA THR A 49 1.43 0.49 -2.32
C THR A 49 2.77 1.15 -2.00
N ASP A 50 3.73 1.10 -2.92
CA ASP A 50 5.05 1.68 -2.73
C ASP A 50 5.01 3.21 -2.67
N GLU A 51 4.13 3.84 -3.44
CA GLU A 51 3.87 5.28 -3.40
C GLU A 51 3.39 5.71 -2.01
N PHE A 52 2.31 5.11 -1.49
CA PHE A 52 1.78 5.49 -0.18
C PHE A 52 2.72 5.15 0.98
N ILE A 53 3.53 4.08 0.88
CA ILE A 53 4.57 3.82 1.88
C ILE A 53 5.58 4.97 1.92
N LYS A 54 6.03 5.46 0.76
CA LYS A 54 6.96 6.61 0.68
C LYS A 54 6.33 7.88 1.24
N GLU A 55 5.05 8.13 0.95
CA GLU A 55 4.33 9.28 1.51
C GLU A 55 4.24 9.22 3.03
N ILE A 56 3.93 8.05 3.60
CA ILE A 56 3.91 7.86 5.05
C ILE A 56 5.28 8.14 5.66
N ASP A 57 6.36 7.62 5.06
CA ASP A 57 7.71 7.85 5.54
C ASP A 57 8.11 9.33 5.47
N ALA A 58 7.75 10.02 4.39
CA ALA A 58 7.99 11.46 4.23
C ALA A 58 7.19 12.29 5.24
N ALA A 59 5.92 11.95 5.47
CA ALA A 59 5.05 12.62 6.43
C ALA A 59 5.55 12.43 7.87
N ALA A 60 5.92 11.19 8.22
CA ALA A 60 6.48 10.87 9.53
C ALA A 60 7.79 11.63 9.77
N SER A 61 8.71 11.65 8.79
CA SER A 61 9.98 12.37 8.91
C SER A 61 9.79 13.88 9.07
N THR A 62 8.88 14.46 8.28
CA THR A 62 8.55 15.88 8.38
C THR A 62 8.00 16.21 9.76
N LYS A 63 7.04 15.41 10.25
CA LYS A 63 6.44 15.63 11.57
C LYS A 63 7.45 15.46 12.70
N GLU A 64 8.35 14.48 12.61
CA GLU A 64 9.42 14.30 13.61
C GLU A 64 10.34 15.51 13.68
N LYS A 65 10.73 16.08 12.54
CA LYS A 65 11.56 17.30 12.50
C LYS A 65 10.83 18.49 13.10
N GLU A 66 9.57 18.71 12.74
CA GLU A 66 8.76 19.79 13.33
C GLU A 66 8.71 19.72 14.85
N VAL A 67 8.50 18.51 15.41
CA VAL A 67 8.42 18.31 16.86
C VAL A 67 9.78 18.48 17.54
N MET A 68 10.89 18.10 16.89
CA MET A 68 12.25 18.29 17.43
C MET A 68 12.76 19.74 17.32
N SER A 69 12.11 20.58 16.53
CA SER A 69 12.50 21.99 16.30
C SER A 69 11.84 22.96 17.29
N ILE A 70 11.04 22.45 18.23
CA ILE A 70 10.37 23.19 19.31
C ILE A 70 11.14 22.92 20.61
#